data_AF-A0A2S5KDZ3-F1
#
_entry.id   AF-A0A2S5KDZ3-F1
#
_cell.length_a   1.000
_cell.length_b   1.000
_cell.length_c   1.000
_cell.angle_alpha   90.00
_cell.angle_beta   90.00
_cell.angle_gamma   90.00
#
_symmetry.space_group_name_H-M   'P 1'
#
loop_
_entity.id
_entity.type
_entity.pdbx_description
1 polymer ?
#
loop_
_entity_poly.entity_id
_entity_poly.type
_entity_poly.pdbx_seq_one_letter_code
_entity_poly.pdbx_strand_id
1 'polypeptide(L)'
;MARLTTLKPRLNSLNPHRLKTMKVADKRITGVTLQQRRLKVWQRDPRCVMCGKLTEYPHGFELDHIIPLYLGGEDVIENTQILCCGDEGCHKKKTMQDMKT
;
A
#
# COMPACT_ATOMS: atom_id res chain seq x y z
N MET A 1 -3.91 20.92 60.80
CA MET A 1 -4.86 20.46 59.77
C MET A 1 -4.61 18.98 59.50
N ALA A 2 -5.59 18.11 59.75
CA ALA A 2 -5.44 16.66 59.61
C ALA A 2 -5.70 16.24 58.16
N ARG A 3 -4.81 15.41 57.59
CA ARG A 3 -4.98 14.84 56.23
C ARG A 3 -5.82 13.56 56.32
N LEU A 4 -6.81 13.44 55.45
CA LEU A 4 -7.63 12.24 55.31
C LEU A 4 -6.82 11.12 54.64
N THR A 5 -6.81 9.94 55.25
CA THR A 5 -6.18 8.72 54.71
C THR A 5 -7.16 7.99 53.80
N THR A 6 -6.82 7.80 52.52
CA THR A 6 -7.65 7.07 51.56
C THR A 6 -7.29 5.59 51.48
N LEU A 7 -8.29 4.74 51.22
CA LEU A 7 -8.11 3.30 51.06
C LEU A 7 -7.43 2.97 49.72
N LYS A 8 -6.57 1.93 49.71
CA LYS A 8 -5.92 1.46 48.49
C LYS A 8 -6.96 0.92 47.49
N PRO A 9 -6.89 1.31 46.20
CA PRO A 9 -7.78 0.79 45.17
C PRO A 9 -7.54 -0.71 44.96
N ARG A 10 -8.64 -1.47 44.83
CA ARG A 10 -8.63 -2.95 44.65
C ARG A 10 -8.35 -3.40 43.22
N LEU A 11 -8.38 -2.49 42.25
CA LEU A 11 -8.16 -2.81 40.84
C LEU A 11 -6.70 -2.59 40.49
N ASN A 12 -6.02 -3.65 40.07
CA ASN A 12 -4.69 -3.56 39.49
C ASN A 12 -4.80 -2.95 38.09
N SER A 13 -4.07 -1.85 37.84
CA SER A 13 -3.99 -1.26 36.50
C SER A 13 -3.40 -2.27 35.52
N LEU A 14 -4.14 -2.61 34.47
CA LEU A 14 -3.65 -3.47 33.40
C LEU A 14 -2.46 -2.78 32.70
N ASN A 15 -1.35 -3.49 32.52
CA ASN A 15 -0.17 -2.97 31.83
C ASN A 15 -0.38 -3.09 30.30
N PRO A 16 -0.55 -1.97 29.56
CA PRO A 16 -0.88 -2.00 28.14
C PRO A 16 0.26 -2.53 27.26
N HIS A 17 1.49 -2.66 27.79
CA HIS A 17 2.65 -3.16 27.05
C HIS A 17 2.58 -4.65 26.68
N ARG A 18 1.61 -5.42 27.20
CA ARG A 18 1.49 -6.86 26.91
C ARG A 18 0.46 -7.21 25.85
N LEU A 19 -0.19 -6.23 25.24
CA LEU A 19 -1.12 -6.47 24.14
C LEU A 19 -0.32 -6.52 22.84
N LYS A 20 -0.24 -7.71 22.24
CA LYS A 20 0.28 -7.90 20.89
C LYS A 20 -0.62 -7.10 19.95
N THR A 21 -0.12 -6.01 19.39
CA THR A 21 -0.87 -5.19 18.43
C THR A 21 -1.26 -6.09 17.26
N MET A 22 -2.56 -6.27 17.05
CA MET A 22 -3.04 -6.93 15.85
C MET A 22 -2.60 -6.07 14.67
N LYS A 23 -1.90 -6.64 13.70
CA LYS A 23 -1.63 -5.97 12.42
C LYS A 23 -2.99 -5.70 11.78
N VAL A 24 -3.50 -4.50 11.98
CA VAL A 24 -4.64 -3.99 11.21
C VAL A 24 -4.24 -4.11 9.75
N ALA A 25 -5.12 -4.70 8.93
CA ALA A 25 -4.91 -4.88 7.50
C ALA A 25 -4.22 -3.65 6.90
N ASP A 26 -3.20 -3.89 6.05
CA ASP A 26 -2.33 -2.84 5.51
C ASP A 26 -3.17 -1.65 5.06
N LYS A 27 -2.98 -0.51 5.72
CA LYS A 27 -3.81 0.67 5.47
C LYS A 27 -3.59 1.09 4.03
N ARG A 28 -4.59 0.88 3.16
CA ARG A 28 -4.50 1.25 1.74
C ARG A 28 -4.01 2.70 1.61
N ILE A 29 -2.93 2.87 0.86
CA ILE A 29 -2.34 4.18 0.56
C ILE A 29 -3.35 4.96 -0.28
N THR A 30 -3.71 6.16 0.16
CA THR A 30 -4.72 7.01 -0.50
C THR A 30 -4.27 8.48 -0.54
N GLY A 31 -4.94 9.26 -1.39
CA GLY A 31 -4.74 10.72 -1.47
C GLY A 31 -3.32 11.13 -1.90
N VAL A 32 -2.77 12.13 -1.20
CA VAL A 32 -1.46 12.75 -1.52
C VAL A 32 -0.32 11.74 -1.54
N THR A 33 -0.32 10.79 -0.60
CA THR A 33 0.72 9.77 -0.51
C THR A 33 0.75 8.86 -1.74
N LEU A 34 -0.43 8.48 -2.25
CA LEU A 34 -0.56 7.70 -3.49
C LEU A 34 -0.06 8.50 -4.70
N GLN A 35 -0.44 9.78 -4.77
CA GLN A 35 0.01 10.66 -5.86
C GLN A 35 1.53 10.85 -5.86
N GLN A 36 2.14 11.06 -4.68
CA GLN A 36 3.59 11.14 -4.55
C GLN A 36 4.28 9.83 -4.95
N ARG A 37 3.71 8.67 -4.60
CA ARG A 37 4.23 7.37 -5.04
C ARG A 37 4.14 7.22 -6.55
N ARG A 38 3.00 7.55 -7.16
CA ARG A 38 2.81 7.56 -8.63
C ARG A 38 3.86 8.44 -9.32
N LEU A 39 4.08 9.64 -8.81
CA LEU A 39 5.08 10.56 -9.35
C LEU A 39 6.50 10.00 -9.23
N LYS A 40 6.88 9.46 -8.07
CA LYS A 40 8.23 8.88 -7.86
C LYS A 40 8.53 7.73 -8.80
N VAL A 41 7.59 6.80 -8.99
CA VAL A 41 7.78 5.67 -9.91
C VAL A 41 7.87 6.18 -11.35
N TRP A 42 6.99 7.12 -11.74
CA TRP A 42 6.98 7.69 -13.08
C TRP A 42 8.24 8.50 -13.40
N GLN A 43 8.76 9.26 -12.44
CA GLN A 43 10.02 10.00 -12.60
C GLN A 43 11.23 9.08 -12.77
N ARG A 44 11.19 7.86 -12.22
CA ARG A 44 12.26 6.88 -12.35
C ARG A 44 12.29 6.26 -13.74
N ASP A 45 11.15 5.79 -14.23
CA ASP A 45 11.00 5.34 -15.62
C ASP A 45 9.54 5.50 -16.09
N PRO A 46 9.24 6.48 -16.94
CA PRO A 46 7.87 6.78 -17.35
C PRO A 46 7.33 5.83 -18.43
N ARG A 47 8.02 4.72 -18.73
CA ARG A 47 7.66 3.78 -19.80
C ARG A 47 6.91 2.57 -19.24
N CYS A 48 5.99 2.06 -20.05
CA CYS A 48 5.32 0.80 -19.77
C CYS A 48 6.33 -0.36 -19.82
N VAL A 49 6.41 -1.18 -18.78
CA VAL A 49 7.36 -2.31 -18.72
C VAL A 49 7.09 -3.36 -19.80
N MET A 50 5.82 -3.52 -20.20
CA MET A 50 5.42 -4.55 -21.16
C MET A 50 5.63 -4.13 -22.62
N CYS A 51 5.31 -2.89 -22.98
CA CYS A 51 5.35 -2.42 -24.38
C CYS A 51 6.38 -1.32 -24.66
N GLY A 52 7.07 -0.80 -23.64
CA GLY A 52 8.08 0.26 -23.77
C GLY A 52 7.55 1.65 -24.10
N LYS A 53 6.23 1.82 -24.29
CA LYS A 53 5.62 3.10 -24.63
C LYS A 53 5.76 4.10 -23.47
N LEU A 54 6.08 5.34 -23.78
CA LEU A 54 6.03 6.45 -22.83
C LEU A 54 4.58 6.68 -22.36
N THR A 55 4.38 6.71 -21.03
CA THR A 55 3.07 6.92 -20.43
C THR A 55 2.89 8.37 -19.99
N GLU A 56 1.67 8.88 -20.18
CA GLU A 56 1.30 10.24 -19.79
C GLU A 56 1.01 10.30 -18.28
N TYR A 57 1.55 11.31 -17.59
CA TYR A 57 1.22 11.56 -16.19
C TYR A 57 0.04 12.55 -16.07
N PRO A 58 -0.94 12.33 -15.16
CA PRO A 58 -1.05 11.22 -14.22
C PRO A 58 -1.94 10.05 -14.71
N HIS A 59 -2.62 10.17 -15.85
CA HIS A 59 -3.73 9.30 -16.25
C HIS A 59 -3.37 8.21 -17.28
N GLY A 60 -2.21 8.28 -17.91
CA GLY A 60 -1.77 7.35 -18.96
C GLY A 60 -1.23 6.01 -18.47
N PHE A 61 -1.21 5.78 -17.15
CA PHE A 61 -0.72 4.55 -16.56
C PHE A 61 -1.40 4.17 -15.24
N GLU A 62 -1.31 2.87 -14.94
CA GLU A 62 -1.59 2.31 -13.61
C GLU A 62 -0.29 1.80 -12.99
N LEU A 63 -0.21 1.91 -11.66
CA LEU A 63 0.81 1.24 -10.89
C LEU A 63 0.29 -0.14 -10.53
N ASP A 64 0.96 -1.15 -11.04
CA ASP A 64 0.60 -2.55 -10.80
C ASP A 64 1.73 -3.26 -10.06
N HIS A 65 1.39 -4.28 -9.28
CA HIS A 65 2.38 -5.07 -8.56
C HIS A 65 3.03 -6.09 -9.51
N ILE A 66 4.36 -6.24 -9.43
CA ILE A 66 5.09 -7.27 -10.20
C ILE A 66 4.67 -8.65 -9.68
N ILE A 67 4.76 -8.84 -8.36
CA ILE A 67 4.20 -9.98 -7.63
C ILE A 67 2.89 -9.51 -7.00
N PRO A 68 1.73 -10.09 -7.39
CA PRO A 68 0.44 -9.76 -6.79
C PRO A 68 0.43 -9.94 -5.27
N LEU A 69 -0.29 -9.07 -4.57
CA LEU A 69 -0.40 -9.12 -3.10
C LEU A 69 -0.95 -10.46 -2.59
N TYR A 70 -1.87 -11.11 -3.35
CA TYR A 70 -2.44 -12.39 -2.97
C TYR A 70 -1.46 -13.56 -3.07
N LEU A 71 -0.40 -13.42 -3.87
CA LEU A 71 0.70 -14.38 -3.99
C LEU A 71 1.86 -14.08 -3.01
N GLY A 72 1.64 -13.17 -2.05
CA GLY A 72 2.66 -12.79 -1.06
C GLY A 72 3.56 -11.64 -1.51
N GLY A 73 3.20 -10.89 -2.56
CA GLY A 73 3.89 -9.68 -2.93
C GLY A 73 3.78 -8.58 -1.88
N GLU A 74 4.85 -7.83 -1.66
CA GLU A 74 4.86 -6.68 -0.75
C GLU A 74 4.39 -5.40 -1.46
N ASP A 75 3.72 -4.49 -0.74
CA ASP A 75 3.33 -3.18 -1.27
C ASP A 75 4.47 -2.15 -1.23
N VAL A 76 5.61 -2.49 -1.85
CA VAL A 76 6.80 -1.63 -1.91
C VAL A 76 6.98 -1.04 -3.31
N ILE A 77 7.75 0.05 -3.41
CA ILE A 77 8.03 0.72 -4.70
C ILE A 77 8.77 -0.22 -5.66
N GLU A 78 9.64 -1.07 -5.12
CA GLU A 78 10.42 -2.06 -5.89
C GLU A 78 9.55 -3.14 -6.53
N ASN A 79 8.42 -3.47 -5.90
CA ASN A 79 7.43 -4.41 -6.42
C ASN A 79 6.34 -3.71 -7.26
N THR A 80 6.53 -2.43 -7.61
CA THR A 80 5.57 -1.71 -8.48
C THR A 80 6.16 -1.39 -9.84
N GLN A 81 5.34 -1.59 -10.87
CA GLN A 81 5.66 -1.32 -12.26
C GLN A 81 4.61 -0.43 -12.91
N ILE A 82 5.03 0.34 -13.91
CA ILE A 82 4.14 1.19 -14.71
C ILE A 82 3.62 0.37 -15.89
N LEU A 83 2.30 0.32 -16.01
CA LEU A 83 1.61 -0.30 -17.13
C LEU A 83 0.68 0.71 -17.79
N CYS A 84 0.70 0.76 -19.12
CA CYS A 84 -0.17 1.68 -19.85
C CYS A 84 -1.65 1.32 -19.68
N CYS A 85 -2.46 2.37 -19.49
CA CYS A 85 -3.92 2.29 -19.51
C CYS A 85 -4.46 2.23 -20.94
N GLY A 86 -5.73 1.84 -21.08
CA GLY A 86 -6.48 1.86 -22.33
C GLY A 86 -7.15 0.53 -22.64
N ASP A 87 -7.89 0.48 -23.75
CA ASP A 87 -8.56 -0.75 -24.19
C ASP A 87 -7.57 -1.84 -24.59
N GLU A 88 -6.49 -1.45 -25.26
CA GLU A 88 -5.35 -2.32 -25.57
C GLU A 88 -4.21 -2.22 -24.55
N GLY A 89 -4.48 -1.58 -23.41
CA GLY A 89 -3.50 -1.31 -22.36
C GLY A 89 -2.91 -2.60 -21.77
N CYS A 90 -1.61 -2.56 -21.48
CA CYS A 90 -0.91 -3.70 -20.88
C CYS A 90 -1.43 -4.03 -19.48
N HIS A 91 -1.99 -3.06 -18.75
CA HIS A 91 -2.58 -3.28 -17.44
C HIS A 91 -3.73 -4.30 -17.51
N LYS A 92 -4.73 -4.06 -18.39
CA LYS A 92 -5.86 -4.99 -18.58
C LYS A 92 -5.38 -6.40 -18.94
N LYS A 93 -4.37 -6.51 -19.82
CA LYS A 93 -3.79 -7.79 -20.26
C LYS A 93 -3.17 -8.56 -19.10
N LYS A 94 -2.41 -7.89 -18.23
CA LYS A 94 -1.84 -8.50 -17.03
C LYS A 94 -2.94 -8.94 -16.06
N THR A 95 -3.92 -8.08 -15.77
CA THR A 95 -5.03 -8.45 -14.87
C THR A 95 -5.78 -9.70 -15.36
N MET A 96 -6.03 -9.80 -16.67
CA MET A 96 -6.67 -10.99 -17.27
C MET A 96 -5.81 -12.24 -17.18
N GLN A 97 -4.48 -12.10 -17.21
CA GLN A 97 -3.54 -13.22 -17.06
C GLN A 97 -3.45 -13.67 -15.60
N ASP A 98 -3.37 -12.72 -14.67
CA ASP A 98 -3.31 -12.98 -13.23
C ASP A 98 -4.58 -13.70 -12.74
N MET A 99 -5.76 -13.38 -13.29
CA MET A 99 -7.04 -14.05 -12.96
C MET A 99 -7.19 -15.47 -13.52
N LYS A 100 -6.42 -15.84 -14.54
CA LYS A 100 -6.50 -17.18 -15.15
C LYS A 100 -5.69 -18.25 -14.40
N THR A 101 -4.88 -17.83 -13.44
CA THR A 101 -3.96 -18.68 -12.67
C THR A 101 -4.56 -19.03 -11.32
#